data_AF-A0A482V937-F1
#
_entry.id   AF-A0A482V937-F1
#
_cell.length_a   1.000
_cell.length_b   1.000
_cell.length_c   1.000
_cell.angle_alpha   90.00
_cell.angle_beta   90.00
_cell.angle_gamma   90.00
#
_symmetry.space_group_name_H-M   'P 1'
#
loop_
_entity.id
_entity.type
_entity.pdbx_description
1 polymer ?
#
loop_
_entity_poly.entity_id
_entity_poly.type
_entity_poly.pdbx_seq_one_letter_code
_entity_poly.pdbx_strand_id
1 'polypeptide(L)' 'MSNTKLTQIKEAKETFQALMELSRLLCTGLDTETLSICVRLCEAGINPEVLATVVKELQKEVANVNENSVNE' A
#
# COMPACT_ATOMS: atom_id res chain seq x y z
N MET A 1 31.89 -2.51 -7.18
CA MET A 1 30.47 -2.93 -7.36
C MET A 1 29.60 -2.74 -6.11
N SER A 2 30.15 -2.43 -4.93
CA SER A 2 29.36 -2.18 -3.70
C SER A 2 28.58 -0.87 -3.70
N ASN A 3 29.05 0.15 -4.43
CA ASN A 3 28.42 1.48 -4.47
C ASN A 3 27.09 1.47 -5.24
N THR A 4 27.00 0.74 -6.35
CA THR A 4 25.79 0.65 -7.18
C THR A 4 24.57 0.09 -6.42
N LYS A 5 24.76 -0.93 -5.57
CA LYS A 5 23.66 -1.48 -4.76
C LYS A 5 23.16 -0.48 -3.71
N LEU A 6 24.07 0.29 -3.11
CA LEU A 6 23.70 1.33 -2.14
C LEU A 6 22.91 2.45 -2.80
N THR A 7 23.29 2.85 -4.01
CA THR A 7 22.54 3.81 -4.83
C THR A 7 21.13 3.33 -5.14
N GLN A 8 20.97 2.08 -5.60
CA GLN A 8 19.65 1.50 -5.91
C GLN A 8 18.73 1.44 -4.68
N ILE A 9 19.26 1.06 -3.51
CA ILE A 9 18.48 1.03 -2.26
C ILE A 9 18.03 2.44 -1.88
N LYS A 10 18.88 3.44 -2.07
CA LYS A 10 18.55 4.84 -1.81
C LYS A 10 17.44 5.32 -2.74
N GLU A 11 17.56 5.09 -4.04
CA GLU A 11 16.57 5.48 -5.06
C GLU A 11 15.20 4.80 -4.82
N ALA A 12 15.20 3.51 -4.46
CA ALA A 12 13.97 2.80 -4.14
C ALA A 12 13.26 3.38 -2.91
N LYS A 13 14.03 3.77 -1.87
CA LYS A 13 13.49 4.43 -0.68
C LYS A 13 12.90 5.80 -1.00
N GLU A 14 13.60 6.61 -1.78
CA GLU A 14 13.12 7.94 -2.20
C GLU A 14 11.84 7.82 -3.04
N THR A 15 11.81 6.86 -3.97
CA THR A 15 10.62 6.56 -4.76
C THR A 15 9.44 6.15 -3.88
N PHE A 16 9.67 5.24 -2.94
CA PHE A 16 8.62 4.78 -2.03
C PHE A 16 8.13 5.91 -1.11
N GLN A 17 9.00 6.80 -0.66
CA GLN A 17 8.62 7.98 0.12
C GLN A 17 7.70 8.91 -0.69
N ALA A 18 8.02 9.17 -1.96
CA ALA A 18 7.14 9.94 -2.84
C ALA A 18 5.77 9.27 -3.02
N LEU A 19 5.71 7.95 -3.18
CA LEU A 19 4.45 7.20 -3.24
C LEU A 19 3.63 7.32 -1.94
N MET A 20 4.29 7.26 -0.78
CA MET A 20 3.61 7.47 0.51
C MET A 20 3.04 8.88 0.66
N GLU A 21 3.76 9.90 0.18
CA GLU A 21 3.27 11.28 0.20
C GLU A 21 2.06 11.46 -0.73
N LEU A 22 2.12 10.93 -1.95
CA LEU A 22 0.98 10.91 -2.87
C LEU A 22 -0.23 10.20 -2.26
N SER A 23 -0.02 9.05 -1.64
CA SER A 23 -1.06 8.27 -0.96
C SER A 23 -1.77 9.09 0.14
N ARG A 24 -0.99 9.86 0.92
CA ARG A 24 -1.54 10.75 1.95
C ARG A 24 -2.31 11.92 1.35
N LEU A 25 -1.78 12.57 0.31
CA LEU A 25 -2.44 13.69 -0.37
C LEU A 25 -3.78 13.28 -1.00
N LEU A 26 -3.86 12.05 -1.50
CA LEU A 26 -5.08 11.48 -2.07
C LEU A 26 -6.00 10.82 -1.03
N CYS A 27 -5.65 10.89 0.26
CA CYS A 27 -6.42 10.33 1.36
C CYS A 27 -6.82 8.86 1.15
N THR A 28 -5.93 8.03 0.62
CA THR A 28 -6.24 6.62 0.28
C THR A 28 -6.48 5.73 1.51
N GLY A 29 -6.04 6.18 2.69
CA GLY A 29 -6.13 5.41 3.94
C GLY A 29 -5.14 4.25 4.04
N LEU A 30 -4.14 4.16 3.16
CA LEU A 30 -3.12 3.11 3.19
C LEU A 30 -1.96 3.48 4.13
N ASP A 31 -1.62 2.56 5.02
CA ASP A 31 -0.39 2.64 5.81
C ASP A 31 0.84 2.18 5.01
N THR A 32 2.03 2.33 5.62
CA THR A 32 3.32 2.01 5.01
C THR A 32 3.40 0.54 4.58
N GLU A 33 2.88 -0.38 5.38
CA GLU A 33 2.94 -1.81 5.11
C GLU A 33 2.01 -2.19 3.96
N THR A 34 0.77 -1.70 4.01
CA THR A 34 -0.25 -1.93 2.99
C THR A 34 0.19 -1.34 1.64
N LEU A 35 0.73 -0.12 1.61
CA LEU A 35 1.22 0.45 0.35
C LEU A 35 2.40 -0.36 -0.22
N SER A 36 3.31 -0.84 0.62
CA SER A 36 4.42 -1.70 0.20
C SER A 36 3.94 -3.00 -0.43
N ILE A 37 2.90 -3.62 0.14
CA ILE A 37 2.27 -4.80 -0.44
C ILE A 37 1.64 -4.46 -1.80
N CYS A 38 0.89 -3.36 -1.90
CA CYS A 38 0.29 -2.93 -3.15
C CYS A 38 1.33 -2.70 -4.26
N VAL A 39 2.46 -2.06 -3.94
CA VAL A 39 3.56 -1.86 -4.89
C VAL A 39 4.09 -3.19 -5.40
N ARG A 40 4.37 -4.16 -4.50
CA ARG A 40 4.87 -5.48 -4.89
C ARG A 40 3.89 -6.28 -5.75
N LEU A 41 2.58 -6.14 -5.49
CA LEU A 41 1.55 -6.76 -6.30
C LEU A 41 1.47 -6.13 -7.70
N CYS A 42 1.56 -4.81 -7.80
CA CYS A 42 1.65 -4.12 -9.08
C CYS A 42 2.92 -4.51 -9.86
N GLU A 43 4.07 -4.63 -9.19
CA GLU A 43 5.32 -5.12 -9.79
C GLU A 43 5.20 -6.57 -10.29
N ALA A 44 4.37 -7.39 -9.65
CA ALA A 44 4.05 -8.74 -10.10
C ALA A 44 3.05 -8.79 -11.28
N GLY A 45 2.59 -7.64 -11.77
CA GLY A 45 1.70 -7.52 -12.92
C GLY A 45 0.20 -7.59 -12.57
N ILE A 46 -0.17 -7.47 -11.29
CA ILE A 46 -1.58 -7.37 -10.90
C ILE A 46 -2.16 -6.03 -11.38
N ASN A 47 -3.37 -6.06 -11.92
CA ASN A 47 -4.08 -4.84 -12.35
C ASN A 47 -4.38 -3.94 -11.11
N PRO A 48 -3.90 -2.68 -11.08
CA PRO A 48 -4.13 -1.75 -9.98
C PRO A 48 -5.60 -1.44 -9.69
N GLU A 49 -6.47 -1.45 -10.71
CA GLU A 49 -7.91 -1.17 -10.59
C GLU A 49 -8.63 -2.29 -9.83
N VAL A 50 -8.29 -3.54 -10.16
CA VAL A 50 -8.81 -4.72 -9.47
C VAL A 50 -8.28 -4.77 -8.05
N LEU A 51 -6.98 -4.52 -7.87
CA LEU A 51 -6.36 -4.47 -6.55
C LEU A 51 -7.03 -3.42 -5.64
N ALA A 52 -7.30 -2.23 -6.17
CA ALA A 52 -7.98 -1.17 -5.42
C ALA A 52 -9.40 -1.58 -4.97
N THR A 53 -10.12 -2.32 -5.83
CA THR A 53 -11.44 -2.86 -5.49
C THR A 53 -11.34 -3.85 -4.32
N VAL A 54 -10.43 -4.81 -4.42
CA VAL A 54 -10.22 -5.84 -3.38
C VAL A 54 -9.81 -5.21 -2.04
N VAL A 55 -8.88 -4.24 -2.05
CA VAL A 55 -8.44 -3.57 -0.82
C VAL A 55 -9.60 -2.84 -0.13
N LYS A 56 -10.44 -2.12 -0.90
CA LYS A 56 -11.61 -1.42 -0.35
C LYS A 56 -12.64 -2.38 0.23
N GLU A 57 -12.89 -3.51 -0.44
CA GLU A 57 -13.81 -4.54 0.05
C GLU A 57 -13.30 -5.13 1.37
N LEU A 58 -12.01 -5.50 1.45
CA LEU A 58 -11.43 -6.03 2.69
C LEU A 58 -11.47 -5.03 3.84
N GLN A 59 -11.18 -3.76 3.60
CA GLN A 59 -11.29 -2.70 4.61
C GLN A 59 -12.71 -2.56 5.15
N LYS A 60 -13.71 -2.65 4.26
CA LYS A 60 -15.13 -2.61 4.63
C LYS A 60 -15.52 -3.82 5.48
N GLU A 61 -15.11 -5.03 5.08
CA GLU A 61 -15.40 -6.25 5.85
C GLU A 61 -14.78 -6.19 7.25
N VAL A 62 -13.54 -5.73 7.39
CA VAL A 62 -12.89 -5.55 8.70
C VAL A 62 -13.63 -4.53 9.56
N ALA A 63 -14.07 -3.41 8.98
CA ALA A 63 -14.87 -2.41 9.68
C ALA A 63 -16.20 -3.00 10.19
N ASN A 64 -16.91 -3.75 9.34
CA ASN A 64 -18.16 -4.40 9.71
C ASN A 64 -17.98 -5.43 10.85
N VAL A 65 -16.90 -6.22 10.80
CA VAL A 65 -16.58 -7.20 11.86
C VAL A 65 -16.35 -6.50 13.19
N ASN A 66 -15.60 -5.40 13.18
CA ASN A 66 -15.34 -4.62 14.40
C ASN A 66 -16.62 -3.98 14.96
N GLU A 67 -17.50 -3.46 14.11
CA GLU A 67 -18.79 -2.89 14.53
C GLU A 67 -19.70 -3.94 15.19
N ASN A 68 -19.79 -5.15 14.61
CA ASN A 68 -20.61 -6.22 15.19
C ASN A 68 -20.09 -6.67 16.57
N SER A 69 -18.77 -6.66 16.79
CA SER A 69 -18.19 -7.04 18.08
C SER A 69 -18.35 -6.02 19.22
N VAL A 70 -18.73 -4.77 18.91
CA VAL A 70 -18.94 -3.70 19.92
C VAL A 70 -20.42 -3.57 20.34
N ASN A 71 -21.33 -4.15 19.55
CA ASN A 71 -22.77 -4.07 19.76
C ASN A 71 -23.36 -5.31 20.47
N GLU A 72 -22.52 -6.26 20.88
CA GLU A 72 -22.84 -7.37 21.80
C GLU A 72 -22.30 -7.07 23.22
#